data_AF-A0A9P9YVS0-F1
#
_entry.id   AF-A0A9P9YVS0-F1
#
_cell.length_a   1.000
_cell.length_b   1.000
_cell.length_c   1.000
_cell.angle_alpha   90.00
_cell.angle_beta   90.00
_cell.angle_gamma   90.00
#
_symmetry.space_group_name_H-M   'P 1'
#
loop_
_entity.id
_entity.type
_entity.pdbx_description
1 polymer ?
#
loop_
_entity_poly.entity_id
_entity_poly.type
_entity_poly.pdbx_seq_one_letter_code
_entity_poly.pdbx_strand_id
1 'polypeptide(L)'
;MASPKILQLEQIHIDEAIKIEPTLSIFTPEIWRRAHETFQNHGLETGNFLRIVTGNPAVLKRTPDTIINSLEIWRACQFGENLLHLLLTKYPELLDISDSHQLLSHIGFLKSRVSTSKNVWKLLMNSPDLIAQSEESVEEKLNFLIDVMRIEVPELAKSAALSLPFDELRCRHEFLVRLGLFKPRPLKADPNEPTTNHKLYQITDTSEKSFATKICHVTLPEYEAFKELYARELERKSRKSREEEDLSDEDD
;
A
#
# COMPACT_ATOMS: atom_id res chain seq x y z
N MET A 1 13.68 -21.56 0.78
CA MET A 1 13.40 -22.77 1.58
C MET A 1 11.97 -22.63 2.08
N ALA A 2 11.07 -23.53 1.69
CA ALA A 2 9.70 -23.52 2.20
C ALA A 2 9.73 -23.92 3.67
N SER A 3 9.19 -23.09 4.56
CA SER A 3 8.96 -23.48 5.95
C SER A 3 8.10 -24.74 5.98
N PRO A 4 8.38 -25.72 6.87
CA PRO A 4 7.57 -26.93 6.97
C PRO A 4 6.09 -26.58 7.17
N LYS A 5 5.20 -27.29 6.48
CA LYS A 5 3.75 -27.10 6.61
C LYS A 5 3.33 -27.55 8.01
N ILE A 6 3.06 -26.58 8.88
CA ILE A 6 2.49 -26.83 10.19
C ILE A 6 1.03 -27.24 10.00
N LEU A 7 0.74 -28.53 10.15
CA LEU A 7 -0.59 -29.10 9.91
C LEU A 7 -1.52 -28.94 11.12
N GLN A 8 -0.96 -28.89 12.33
CA GLN A 8 -1.71 -28.81 13.59
C GLN A 8 -1.08 -27.78 14.52
N LEU A 9 -1.91 -27.09 15.30
CA LEU A 9 -1.43 -26.19 16.36
C LEU A 9 -0.98 -27.04 17.56
N GLU A 10 0.24 -26.81 18.02
CA GLU A 10 0.86 -27.56 19.12
C GLU A 10 1.41 -26.57 20.13
N GLN A 11 1.67 -27.02 21.36
CA GLN A 11 2.16 -26.14 22.43
C GLN A 11 3.48 -25.46 22.06
N ILE A 12 4.38 -26.16 21.35
CA ILE A 12 5.65 -25.58 20.89
C ILE A 12 5.44 -24.35 20.00
N HIS A 13 4.42 -24.36 19.13
CA HIS A 13 4.09 -23.24 18.25
C HIS A 13 3.57 -22.03 19.04
N ILE A 14 2.78 -22.28 20.09
CA ILE A 14 2.27 -21.24 20.99
C ILE A 14 3.44 -20.62 21.76
N ASP A 15 4.33 -21.44 22.30
CA ASP A 15 5.50 -20.99 23.07
C ASP A 15 6.46 -20.17 22.19
N GLU A 16 6.65 -20.55 20.93
CA GLU A 16 7.41 -19.78 19.95
C GLU A 16 6.75 -18.43 19.62
N ALA A 17 5.44 -18.40 19.43
CA ALA A 17 4.71 -17.17 19.18
C ALA A 17 4.78 -16.21 20.39
N ILE A 18 4.69 -16.71 21.62
CA ILE A 18 4.82 -15.91 22.85
C ILE A 18 6.23 -15.32 22.99
N LYS A 19 7.28 -16.02 22.54
CA LYS A 19 8.64 -15.47 22.51
C LYS A 19 8.76 -14.27 21.56
N ILE A 20 8.02 -14.28 20.46
CA ILE A 20 8.00 -13.19 19.48
C ILE A 20 7.16 -12.03 19.98
N GLU A 21 5.97 -12.31 20.52
CA GLU A 21 5.02 -11.31 21.03
C GLU A 21 4.56 -11.69 22.45
N PRO A 22 5.23 -11.16 23.49
CA PRO A 22 4.99 -11.54 24.89
C PRO A 22 3.57 -11.24 25.39
N THR A 23 2.84 -10.30 24.79
CA THR A 23 1.45 -10.01 25.21
C THR A 23 0.51 -11.20 25.02
N LEU A 24 0.90 -12.17 24.19
CA LEU A 24 0.14 -13.39 23.96
C LEU A 24 0.11 -14.34 25.16
N SER A 25 1.01 -14.19 26.13
CA SER A 25 1.11 -15.09 27.29
C SER A 25 -0.12 -15.07 28.20
N ILE A 26 -0.97 -14.04 28.06
CA ILE A 26 -2.21 -13.89 28.84
C ILE A 26 -3.32 -14.84 28.37
N PHE A 27 -3.21 -15.40 27.17
CA PHE A 27 -4.25 -16.23 26.57
C PHE A 27 -4.06 -17.70 26.91
N THR A 28 -5.16 -18.36 27.29
CA THR A 28 -5.16 -19.79 27.58
C THR A 28 -5.05 -20.61 26.29
N PRO A 29 -4.50 -21.84 26.34
CA PRO A 29 -4.44 -22.73 25.17
C PRO A 29 -5.81 -22.99 24.52
N GLU A 30 -6.90 -22.87 25.28
CA GLU A 30 -8.26 -23.03 24.76
C GLU A 30 -8.67 -21.86 23.85
N ILE A 31 -8.30 -20.62 24.20
CA ILE A 31 -8.55 -19.43 23.37
C ILE A 31 -7.80 -19.57 22.04
N TRP A 32 -6.54 -20.03 22.11
CA TRP A 32 -5.71 -20.31 20.95
C TRP A 32 -6.33 -21.36 20.03
N ARG A 33 -6.75 -22.51 20.58
CA ARG A 33 -7.40 -23.58 19.81
C ARG A 33 -8.70 -23.12 19.17
N ARG A 34 -9.59 -22.45 19.92
CA ARG A 34 -10.85 -21.91 19.38
C ARG A 34 -10.62 -20.96 18.20
N ALA A 35 -9.69 -20.02 18.35
CA ALA A 35 -9.38 -19.07 17.27
C ALA A 35 -8.77 -19.79 16.06
N HIS A 36 -7.83 -20.71 16.30
CA HIS A 36 -7.18 -21.52 15.26
C HIS A 36 -8.18 -22.36 14.49
N GLU A 37 -9.07 -23.09 15.16
CA GLU A 37 -10.13 -23.88 14.54
C GLU A 37 -11.04 -22.99 13.69
N THR A 38 -11.40 -21.80 14.18
CA THR A 38 -12.21 -20.84 13.41
C THR A 38 -11.49 -20.44 12.11
N PHE A 39 -10.23 -20.04 12.17
CA PHE A 39 -9.46 -19.69 10.97
C PHE A 39 -9.23 -20.89 10.03
N GLN A 40 -8.95 -22.06 10.60
CA GLN A 40 -8.70 -23.30 9.86
C GLN A 40 -9.95 -23.76 9.09
N ASN A 41 -11.13 -23.66 9.70
CA ASN A 41 -12.42 -23.95 9.04
C ASN A 41 -12.69 -23.03 7.85
N HIS A 42 -12.04 -21.86 7.82
CA HIS A 42 -12.08 -20.91 6.71
C HIS A 42 -10.86 -21.00 5.78
N GLY A 43 -10.07 -22.08 5.87
CA GLY A 43 -8.99 -22.39 4.92
C GLY A 43 -7.65 -21.71 5.18
N LEU A 44 -7.47 -21.06 6.34
CA LEU A 44 -6.19 -20.50 6.75
C LEU A 44 -5.29 -21.60 7.37
N GLU A 45 -4.12 -21.79 6.77
CA GLU A 45 -3.11 -22.72 7.30
C GLU A 45 -2.58 -22.26 8.67
N THR A 46 -2.19 -23.20 9.53
CA THR A 46 -1.70 -22.92 10.89
C THR A 46 -0.54 -21.93 10.91
N GLY A 47 0.39 -22.01 9.95
CA GLY A 47 1.49 -21.06 9.84
C GLY A 47 1.03 -19.61 9.57
N ASN A 48 -0.03 -19.43 8.79
CA ASN A 48 -0.62 -18.11 8.53
C ASN A 48 -1.37 -17.61 9.75
N PHE A 49 -2.12 -18.48 10.43
CA PHE A 49 -2.77 -18.16 11.70
C PHE A 49 -1.75 -17.66 12.74
N LEU A 50 -0.62 -18.36 12.92
CA LEU A 50 0.43 -17.96 13.87
C LEU A 50 0.97 -16.56 13.55
N ARG A 51 1.18 -16.24 12.26
CA ARG A 51 1.61 -14.89 11.83
C ARG A 51 0.56 -13.82 12.14
N ILE A 52 -0.71 -14.13 11.89
CA ILE A 52 -1.84 -13.23 12.16
C ILE A 52 -1.91 -12.89 13.65
N VAL A 53 -1.88 -13.90 14.53
CA VAL A 53 -1.98 -13.67 15.98
C VAL A 53 -0.75 -12.98 16.55
N THR A 54 0.44 -13.21 16.00
CA THR A 54 1.64 -12.45 16.40
C THR A 54 1.59 -10.99 15.96
N GLY A 55 1.01 -10.69 14.79
CA GLY A 55 0.89 -9.32 14.28
C GLY A 55 -0.31 -8.55 14.83
N ASN A 56 -1.37 -9.25 15.22
CA ASN A 56 -2.57 -8.67 15.84
C ASN A 56 -3.07 -9.57 17.00
N PRO A 57 -2.45 -9.50 18.19
CA PRO A 57 -2.84 -10.32 19.35
C PRO A 57 -4.28 -10.12 19.79
N ALA A 58 -4.89 -8.96 19.49
CA ALA A 58 -6.27 -8.68 19.85
C ALA A 58 -7.27 -9.61 19.14
N VAL A 59 -6.87 -10.25 18.04
CA VAL A 59 -7.72 -11.22 17.33
C VAL A 59 -8.09 -12.41 18.20
N LEU A 60 -7.24 -12.83 19.14
CA LEU A 60 -7.51 -13.95 20.05
C LEU A 60 -8.66 -13.63 21.04
N LYS A 61 -8.89 -12.35 21.33
CA LYS A 61 -10.00 -11.91 22.21
C LYS A 61 -11.36 -12.01 21.52
N ARG A 62 -11.40 -12.08 20.18
CA ARG A 62 -12.63 -12.05 19.40
C ARG A 62 -13.39 -13.37 19.50
N THR A 63 -14.71 -13.29 19.35
CA THR A 63 -15.54 -14.49 19.22
C THR A 63 -15.37 -15.10 17.82
N PRO A 64 -15.69 -16.38 17.64
CA PRO A 64 -15.72 -16.99 16.31
C PRO A 64 -16.57 -16.19 15.32
N ASP A 65 -17.77 -15.75 15.70
CA ASP A 65 -18.65 -14.97 14.83
C ASP A 65 -18.02 -13.65 14.35
N THR A 66 -17.30 -12.95 15.23
CA THR A 66 -16.60 -11.71 14.84
C THR A 66 -15.48 -12.00 13.85
N ILE A 67 -14.69 -13.07 14.07
CA ILE A 67 -13.62 -13.47 13.14
C ILE A 67 -14.24 -13.85 11.78
N ILE A 68 -15.29 -14.66 11.78
CA ILE A 68 -16.00 -15.10 10.58
C ILE A 68 -16.52 -13.89 9.81
N ASN A 69 -17.20 -12.96 10.49
CA ASN A 69 -17.71 -11.74 9.87
C ASN A 69 -16.60 -10.90 9.23
N SER A 70 -15.47 -10.68 9.92
CA SER A 70 -14.31 -9.99 9.32
C SER A 70 -13.81 -10.69 8.05
N LEU A 71 -13.75 -12.03 8.04
CA LEU A 71 -13.35 -12.78 6.85
C LEU A 71 -14.38 -12.65 5.72
N GLU A 72 -15.68 -12.70 6.01
CA GLU A 72 -16.73 -12.53 4.99
C GLU A 72 -16.72 -11.14 4.35
N ILE A 73 -16.48 -10.08 5.15
CA ILE A 73 -16.33 -8.71 4.65
C ILE A 73 -15.23 -8.64 3.59
N TRP A 74 -14.08 -9.26 3.85
CA TRP A 74 -12.98 -9.29 2.89
C TRP A 74 -13.24 -10.25 1.71
N ARG A 75 -13.97 -11.35 1.89
CA ARG A 75 -14.38 -12.21 0.76
C ARG A 75 -15.28 -11.48 -0.23
N ALA A 76 -16.12 -10.56 0.25
CA ALA A 76 -16.95 -9.74 -0.62
C ALA A 76 -16.14 -8.86 -1.61
N CYS A 77 -14.85 -8.62 -1.34
CA CYS A 77 -13.94 -7.92 -2.26
C CYS A 77 -13.51 -8.78 -3.47
N GLN A 78 -13.79 -10.09 -3.46
CA GLN A 78 -13.58 -11.01 -4.58
C GLN A 78 -12.12 -11.10 -5.08
N PHE A 79 -11.14 -11.09 -4.17
CA PHE A 79 -9.73 -11.38 -4.51
C PHE A 79 -9.46 -12.87 -4.74
N GLY A 80 -10.31 -13.74 -4.20
CA GLY A 80 -10.11 -15.19 -4.12
C GLY A 80 -9.36 -15.60 -2.84
N GLU A 81 -9.69 -16.77 -2.29
CA GLU A 81 -9.26 -17.22 -0.95
C GLU A 81 -7.74 -17.13 -0.74
N ASN A 82 -6.95 -17.61 -1.71
CA ASN A 82 -5.48 -17.61 -1.57
C ASN A 82 -4.90 -16.20 -1.44
N LEU A 83 -5.42 -15.24 -2.21
CA LEU A 83 -4.95 -13.85 -2.18
C LEU A 83 -5.45 -13.14 -0.92
N LEU A 84 -6.69 -13.42 -0.52
CA LEU A 84 -7.25 -12.95 0.75
C LEU A 84 -6.39 -13.38 1.94
N HIS A 85 -6.09 -14.68 2.03
CA HIS A 85 -5.27 -15.23 3.12
C HIS A 85 -3.87 -14.61 3.13
N LEU A 86 -3.25 -14.42 1.96
CA LEU A 86 -1.93 -13.78 1.88
C LEU A 86 -1.98 -12.32 2.34
N LEU A 87 -3.04 -11.58 2.01
CA LEU A 87 -3.22 -10.19 2.44
C LEU A 87 -3.36 -10.08 3.96
N LEU A 88 -4.30 -10.85 4.55
CA LEU A 88 -4.55 -10.81 5.99
C LEU A 88 -3.39 -11.38 6.82
N THR A 89 -2.61 -12.30 6.26
CA THR A 89 -1.40 -12.80 6.91
C THR A 89 -0.29 -11.74 6.95
N LYS A 90 -0.19 -10.93 5.90
CA LYS A 90 0.83 -9.86 5.81
C LYS A 90 0.42 -8.63 6.64
N TYR A 91 -0.87 -8.31 6.66
CA TYR A 91 -1.43 -7.16 7.37
C TYR A 91 -2.60 -7.59 8.27
N PRO A 92 -2.32 -8.20 9.44
CA PRO A 92 -3.35 -8.69 10.36
C PRO A 92 -4.27 -7.60 10.92
N GLU A 93 -3.84 -6.33 10.91
CA GLU A 93 -4.62 -5.15 11.28
C GLU A 93 -5.85 -4.94 10.38
N LEU A 94 -5.82 -5.47 9.14
CA LEU A 94 -6.96 -5.39 8.24
C LEU A 94 -8.19 -6.17 8.73
N LEU A 95 -8.00 -7.11 9.67
CA LEU A 95 -9.12 -7.79 10.33
C LEU A 95 -9.93 -6.85 11.23
N ASP A 96 -9.41 -5.67 11.56
CA ASP A 96 -10.07 -4.69 12.43
C ASP A 96 -11.15 -3.88 11.70
N ILE A 97 -11.22 -4.01 10.37
CA ILE A 97 -12.23 -3.36 9.55
C ILE A 97 -13.59 -4.03 9.77
N SER A 98 -14.54 -3.24 10.24
CA SER A 98 -15.92 -3.67 10.50
C SER A 98 -16.94 -3.09 9.52
N ASP A 99 -16.63 -1.97 8.85
CA ASP A 99 -17.54 -1.33 7.90
C ASP A 99 -17.39 -1.95 6.51
N SER A 100 -18.30 -2.87 6.18
CA SER A 100 -18.31 -3.57 4.90
C SER A 100 -18.67 -2.65 3.73
N HIS A 101 -19.54 -1.67 3.95
CA HIS A 101 -19.99 -0.76 2.90
C HIS A 101 -18.88 0.19 2.50
N GLN A 102 -18.20 0.80 3.48
CA GLN A 102 -17.07 1.68 3.23
C GLN A 102 -15.93 0.92 2.53
N LEU A 103 -15.59 -0.29 3.00
CA LEU A 103 -14.56 -1.10 2.36
C LEU A 103 -14.93 -1.41 0.90
N LEU A 104 -16.14 -1.90 0.64
CA LEU A 104 -16.56 -2.27 -0.72
C LEU A 104 -16.62 -1.07 -1.66
N SER A 105 -17.05 0.10 -1.17
CA SER A 105 -17.01 1.36 -1.94
C SER A 105 -15.58 1.69 -2.34
N HIS A 106 -14.65 1.68 -1.38
CA HIS A 106 -13.25 2.03 -1.62
C HIS A 106 -12.56 1.04 -2.57
N ILE A 107 -12.82 -0.26 -2.41
CA ILE A 107 -12.33 -1.29 -3.34
C ILE A 107 -12.94 -1.12 -4.74
N GLY A 108 -14.21 -0.74 -4.82
CA GLY A 108 -14.89 -0.40 -6.07
C GLY A 108 -14.24 0.78 -6.78
N PHE A 109 -13.95 1.86 -6.04
CA PHE A 109 -13.20 3.02 -6.52
C PHE A 109 -11.83 2.61 -7.06
N LEU A 110 -10.99 1.90 -6.28
CA LEU A 110 -9.68 1.44 -6.72
C LEU A 110 -9.78 0.58 -7.98
N LYS A 111 -10.76 -0.35 -8.02
CA LYS A 111 -10.98 -1.23 -9.17
C LYS A 111 -11.37 -0.44 -10.42
N SER A 112 -12.09 0.68 -10.30
CA SER A 112 -12.41 1.55 -11.43
C SER A 112 -11.17 2.16 -12.07
N ARG A 113 -10.12 2.44 -11.28
CA ARG A 113 -8.86 3.05 -11.76
C ARG A 113 -7.84 2.02 -12.24
N VAL A 114 -7.77 0.84 -11.61
CA VAL A 114 -6.78 -0.21 -11.98
C VAL A 114 -7.37 -1.47 -12.63
N SER A 115 -8.64 -1.39 -13.03
CA SER A 115 -9.43 -2.34 -13.83
C SER A 115 -9.72 -3.71 -13.21
N THR A 116 -8.77 -4.34 -12.51
CA THR A 116 -8.91 -5.72 -12.03
C THR A 116 -8.76 -5.84 -10.51
N SER A 117 -9.53 -6.74 -9.90
CA SER A 117 -9.40 -7.06 -8.46
C SER A 117 -8.00 -7.54 -8.09
N LYS A 118 -7.30 -8.21 -9.02
CA LYS A 118 -5.90 -8.64 -8.83
C LYS A 118 -4.94 -7.44 -8.75
N ASN A 119 -5.17 -6.38 -9.51
CA ASN A 119 -4.37 -5.17 -9.40
C ASN A 119 -4.66 -4.45 -8.09
N VAL A 120 -5.93 -4.34 -7.68
CA VAL A 120 -6.29 -3.79 -6.36
C VAL A 120 -5.60 -4.55 -5.24
N TRP A 121 -5.65 -5.88 -5.25
CA TRP A 121 -4.94 -6.72 -4.28
C TRP A 121 -3.43 -6.42 -4.25
N LYS A 122 -2.78 -6.27 -5.41
CA LYS A 122 -1.36 -5.92 -5.46
C LYS A 122 -1.07 -4.53 -4.90
N LEU A 123 -1.95 -3.55 -5.15
CA LEU A 123 -1.83 -2.22 -4.54
C LEU A 123 -1.87 -2.35 -3.02
N LEU A 124 -2.85 -3.04 -2.45
CA LEU A 124 -2.94 -3.24 -1.01
C LEU A 124 -1.73 -4.01 -0.44
N MET A 125 -1.17 -4.94 -1.22
CA MET A 125 0.03 -5.67 -0.81
C MET A 125 1.28 -4.78 -0.69
N ASN A 126 1.37 -3.71 -1.47
CA ASN A 126 2.51 -2.78 -1.46
C ASN A 126 2.21 -1.49 -0.65
N SER A 127 0.93 -1.13 -0.53
CA SER A 127 0.43 0.08 0.10
C SER A 127 -0.81 -0.23 0.97
N PRO A 128 -0.64 -0.90 2.13
CA PRO A 128 -1.75 -1.28 3.00
C PRO A 128 -2.51 -0.09 3.58
N ASP A 129 -1.82 1.03 3.77
CA ASP A 129 -2.37 2.30 4.27
C ASP A 129 -3.40 2.93 3.32
N LEU A 130 -3.48 2.46 2.07
CA LEU A 130 -4.51 2.88 1.11
C LEU A 130 -5.93 2.77 1.67
N ILE A 131 -6.20 1.79 2.52
CA ILE A 131 -7.53 1.60 3.10
C ILE A 131 -7.92 2.76 4.04
N ALA A 132 -6.94 3.44 4.62
CA ALA A 132 -7.16 4.58 5.50
C ALA A 132 -7.10 5.94 4.76
N GLN A 133 -6.62 5.97 3.52
CA GLN A 133 -6.55 7.19 2.71
C GLN A 133 -7.94 7.54 2.12
N SER A 134 -8.24 8.83 1.98
CA SER A 134 -9.47 9.28 1.31
C SER A 134 -9.41 9.00 -0.20
N GLU A 135 -10.56 8.75 -0.82
CA GLU A 135 -10.66 8.55 -2.28
C GLU A 135 -10.09 9.75 -3.04
N GLU A 136 -10.34 10.98 -2.57
CA GLU A 136 -9.79 12.22 -3.15
C GLU A 136 -8.26 12.23 -3.20
N SER A 137 -7.59 11.94 -2.07
CA SER A 137 -6.12 11.95 -2.00
C SER A 137 -5.51 10.84 -2.87
N VAL A 138 -6.15 9.68 -2.93
CA VAL A 138 -5.70 8.57 -3.78
C VAL A 138 -5.90 8.93 -5.26
N GLU A 139 -7.02 9.55 -5.62
CA GLU A 139 -7.33 9.97 -6.99
C GLU A 139 -6.31 11.00 -7.49
N GLU A 140 -5.93 11.99 -6.67
CA GLU A 140 -4.88 12.96 -7.00
C GLU A 140 -3.54 12.28 -7.32
N LYS A 141 -3.11 11.33 -6.48
CA LYS A 141 -1.88 10.56 -6.71
C LYS A 141 -1.98 9.70 -7.97
N LEU A 142 -3.12 9.05 -8.19
CA LEU A 142 -3.36 8.22 -9.38
C LEU A 142 -3.33 9.04 -10.66
N ASN A 143 -3.97 10.21 -10.67
CA ASN A 143 -3.95 11.14 -11.81
C ASN A 143 -2.53 11.60 -12.10
N PHE A 144 -1.75 11.94 -11.07
CA PHE A 144 -0.35 12.29 -11.27
C PHE A 144 0.46 11.13 -11.86
N LEU A 145 0.32 9.91 -11.33
CA LEU A 145 1.06 8.74 -11.82
C LEU A 145 0.66 8.35 -13.25
N ILE A 146 -0.63 8.35 -13.58
CA ILE A 146 -1.15 7.87 -14.85
C ILE A 146 -1.07 8.95 -15.93
N ASP A 147 -1.46 10.19 -15.61
CA ASP A 147 -1.61 11.24 -16.62
C ASP A 147 -0.36 12.09 -16.77
N VAL A 148 0.35 12.37 -15.66
CA VAL A 148 1.59 13.17 -15.69
C VAL A 148 2.80 12.28 -15.92
N MET A 149 3.00 11.27 -15.07
CA MET A 149 4.15 10.38 -15.18
C MET A 149 4.00 9.29 -16.27
N ARG A 150 2.78 9.07 -16.77
CA ARG A 150 2.48 8.06 -17.81
C ARG A 150 2.88 6.64 -17.40
N ILE A 151 2.66 6.32 -16.12
CA ILE A 151 2.90 4.98 -15.58
C ILE A 151 1.70 4.08 -15.88
N GLU A 152 1.98 2.90 -16.42
CA GLU A 152 0.97 1.89 -16.68
C GLU A 152 0.53 1.17 -15.40
N VAL A 153 -0.74 0.79 -15.34
CA VAL A 153 -1.34 0.08 -14.20
C VAL A 153 -0.53 -1.14 -13.72
N PRO A 154 0.02 -2.03 -14.59
CA PRO A 154 0.82 -3.15 -14.12
C PRO A 154 2.13 -2.78 -13.45
N GLU A 155 2.70 -1.61 -13.76
CA GLU A 155 3.89 -1.07 -13.12
C GLU A 155 3.52 -0.35 -11.80
N LEU A 156 2.44 0.42 -11.82
CA LEU A 156 1.86 1.06 -10.64
C LEU A 156 1.53 0.02 -9.55
N ALA A 157 0.90 -1.09 -9.93
CA ALA A 157 0.56 -2.18 -9.02
C ALA A 157 1.77 -2.92 -8.41
N LYS A 158 3.01 -2.67 -8.89
CA LYS A 158 4.22 -3.30 -8.38
C LYS A 158 5.02 -2.41 -7.42
N SER A 159 4.60 -1.17 -7.19
CA SER A 159 5.29 -0.24 -6.31
C SER A 159 4.44 0.13 -5.10
N ALA A 160 5.09 0.74 -4.11
CA ALA A 160 4.47 1.37 -2.96
C ALA A 160 4.21 2.88 -3.20
N ALA A 161 4.08 3.30 -4.47
CA ALA A 161 3.96 4.71 -4.84
C ALA A 161 2.78 5.43 -4.18
N LEU A 162 1.69 4.72 -3.89
CA LEU A 162 0.50 5.30 -3.26
C LEU A 162 0.66 5.49 -1.74
N SER A 163 1.62 4.82 -1.10
CA SER A 163 2.00 5.08 0.30
C SER A 163 2.94 6.27 0.45
N LEU A 164 3.63 6.67 -0.63
CA LEU A 164 4.54 7.79 -0.58
C LEU A 164 3.75 9.11 -0.40
N PRO A 165 4.20 10.03 0.47
CA PRO A 165 3.60 11.36 0.56
C PRO A 165 3.58 12.03 -0.82
N PHE A 166 2.49 12.71 -1.14
CA PHE A 166 2.30 13.22 -2.50
C PHE A 166 3.36 14.25 -2.89
N ASP A 167 3.76 15.11 -1.96
CA ASP A 167 4.84 16.08 -2.15
C ASP A 167 6.18 15.41 -2.46
N GLU A 168 6.47 14.29 -1.78
CA GLU A 168 7.68 13.53 -2.02
C GLU A 168 7.64 12.84 -3.39
N LEU A 169 6.49 12.27 -3.77
CA LEU A 169 6.29 11.70 -5.12
C LEU A 169 6.54 12.75 -6.22
N ARG A 170 5.94 13.93 -6.08
CA ARG A 170 6.11 15.05 -7.02
C ARG A 170 7.56 15.53 -7.06
N CYS A 171 8.20 15.66 -5.91
CA CYS A 171 9.59 16.10 -5.81
C CYS A 171 10.55 15.10 -6.47
N ARG A 172 10.41 13.80 -6.19
CA ARG A 172 11.23 12.76 -6.83
C ARG A 172 11.05 12.75 -8.35
N HIS A 173 9.81 12.85 -8.83
CA HIS A 173 9.53 12.95 -10.27
C HIS A 173 10.18 14.19 -10.90
N GLU A 174 9.94 15.38 -10.34
CA GLU A 174 10.48 16.63 -10.88
C GLU A 174 12.00 16.62 -10.89
N PHE A 175 12.63 16.08 -9.85
CA PHE A 175 14.07 15.98 -9.77
C PHE A 175 14.64 15.13 -10.91
N LEU A 176 14.06 13.96 -11.17
CA LEU A 176 14.47 13.11 -12.28
C LEU A 176 14.24 13.77 -13.64
N VAL A 177 13.15 14.52 -13.82
CA VAL A 177 12.89 15.28 -15.05
C VAL A 177 13.97 16.33 -15.26
N ARG A 178 14.33 17.11 -14.23
CA ARG A 178 15.38 18.14 -14.32
C ARG A 178 16.77 17.59 -14.55
N LEU A 179 17.05 16.37 -14.07
CA LEU A 179 18.28 15.63 -14.38
C LEU A 179 18.25 14.97 -15.77
N GLY A 180 17.10 14.99 -16.47
CA GLY A 180 16.92 14.29 -17.75
C GLY A 180 16.84 12.76 -17.63
N LEU A 181 16.68 12.24 -16.41
CA LEU A 181 16.59 10.81 -16.08
C LEU A 181 15.15 10.27 -16.10
N PHE A 182 14.17 11.14 -16.30
CA PHE A 182 12.79 10.76 -16.54
C PHE A 182 12.19 11.57 -17.68
N LYS A 183 11.58 10.88 -18.64
CA LYS A 183 10.85 11.48 -19.76
C LYS A 183 9.46 10.84 -19.83
N PRO A 184 8.36 11.58 -19.56
CA PRO A 184 7.02 11.05 -19.70
C PRO A 184 6.82 10.49 -21.12
N ARG A 185 6.17 9.32 -21.22
CA ARG A 185 5.95 8.70 -22.54
C ARG A 185 5.01 9.56 -23.38
N PRO A 186 5.31 9.77 -24.69
CA PRO A 186 4.38 10.42 -25.60
C PRO A 186 3.03 9.68 -25.66
N LEU A 187 1.93 10.42 -25.84
CA LEU A 187 0.57 9.85 -25.94
C LEU A 187 0.40 8.81 -27.05
N LYS A 188 1.21 8.89 -28.11
CA LYS A 188 1.18 8.00 -29.28
C LYS A 188 2.32 6.99 -29.31
N ALA A 189 3.11 6.87 -28.24
CA ALA A 189 4.16 5.87 -28.17
C ALA A 189 3.56 4.46 -28.15
N ASP A 190 4.24 3.51 -28.79
CA ASP A 190 3.86 2.10 -28.69
C ASP A 190 4.03 1.65 -27.23
N PRO A 191 3.01 1.09 -26.57
CA PRO A 191 3.15 0.55 -25.21
C PRO A 191 4.29 -0.47 -25.06
N ASN A 192 4.63 -1.18 -26.15
CA ASN A 192 5.72 -2.16 -26.16
C ASN A 192 7.10 -1.53 -26.38
N GLU A 193 7.17 -0.23 -26.68
CA GLU A 193 8.44 0.47 -26.80
C GLU A 193 9.09 0.61 -25.41
N PRO A 194 10.33 0.11 -25.23
CA PRO A 194 10.99 0.16 -23.95
C PRO A 194 11.35 1.61 -23.57
N THR A 195 10.94 2.02 -22.38
CA THR A 195 11.36 3.29 -21.79
C THR A 195 12.76 3.17 -21.16
N THR A 196 13.53 4.27 -21.21
CA THR A 196 14.80 4.41 -20.47
C THR A 196 14.59 4.85 -19.03
N ASN A 197 13.36 5.19 -18.62
CA ASN A 197 13.06 5.60 -17.26
C ASN A 197 13.27 4.43 -16.28
N HIS A 198 13.75 4.76 -15.09
CA HIS A 198 13.77 3.82 -13.96
C HIS A 198 12.37 3.28 -13.67
N LYS A 199 12.29 2.03 -13.20
CA LYS A 199 11.01 1.44 -12.79
C LYS A 199 10.44 2.22 -11.61
N LEU A 200 9.11 2.33 -11.55
CA LEU A 200 8.44 3.13 -10.52
C LEU A 200 8.86 2.70 -9.11
N TYR A 201 8.94 1.41 -8.82
CA TYR A 201 9.39 0.92 -7.50
C TYR A 201 10.83 1.34 -7.16
N GLN A 202 11.71 1.56 -8.15
CA GLN A 202 13.05 2.07 -7.91
C GLN A 202 13.03 3.56 -7.56
N ILE A 203 12.01 4.28 -8.02
CA ILE A 203 11.79 5.70 -7.74
C ILE A 203 11.10 5.88 -6.40
N THR A 204 10.11 5.06 -6.05
CA THR A 204 9.25 5.25 -4.88
C THR A 204 9.64 4.39 -3.67
N ASP A 205 10.09 3.15 -3.89
CA ASP A 205 10.25 2.14 -2.83
C ASP A 205 11.70 2.11 -2.32
N THR A 206 12.26 3.30 -2.14
CA THR A 206 13.65 3.50 -1.73
C THR A 206 13.75 4.61 -0.70
N SER A 207 14.72 4.51 0.22
CA SER A 207 15.10 5.63 1.08
C SER A 207 15.64 6.79 0.25
N GLU A 208 15.58 8.01 0.80
CA GLU A 208 16.09 9.22 0.13
C GLU A 208 17.56 9.07 -0.28
N LYS A 209 18.40 8.49 0.60
CA LYS A 209 19.80 8.21 0.30
C LYS A 209 19.97 7.29 -0.91
N SER A 210 19.18 6.21 -0.98
CA SER A 210 19.25 5.26 -2.08
C SER A 210 18.73 5.88 -3.38
N PHE A 211 17.64 6.65 -3.30
CA PHE A 211 17.12 7.42 -4.43
C PHE A 211 18.17 8.38 -4.99
N ALA A 212 18.73 9.26 -4.15
CA ALA A 212 19.73 10.24 -4.57
C ALA A 212 20.98 9.58 -5.19
N THR A 213 21.57 8.60 -4.49
CA THR A 213 22.88 8.06 -4.87
C THR A 213 22.83 6.98 -5.94
N LYS A 214 21.79 6.13 -5.94
CA LYS A 214 21.71 4.98 -6.86
C LYS A 214 20.85 5.23 -8.08
N ILE A 215 19.84 6.10 -7.97
CA ILE A 215 18.88 6.36 -9.07
C ILE A 215 19.23 7.68 -9.76
N CYS A 216 19.49 8.72 -8.98
CA CYS A 216 19.81 10.05 -9.52
C CYS A 216 21.31 10.27 -9.77
N HIS A 217 22.17 9.41 -9.20
CA HIS A 217 23.63 9.52 -9.27
C HIS A 217 24.19 10.85 -8.75
N VAL A 218 23.55 11.39 -7.70
CA VAL A 218 23.97 12.60 -6.98
C VAL A 218 24.20 12.29 -5.50
N THR A 219 24.74 13.24 -4.76
CA THR A 219 24.88 13.15 -3.31
C THR A 219 23.54 13.40 -2.61
N LEU A 220 23.37 12.86 -1.40
CA LEU A 220 22.17 13.13 -0.59
C LEU A 220 21.97 14.63 -0.30
N PRO A 221 23.01 15.42 0.07
CA PRO A 221 22.85 16.85 0.29
C PRO A 221 22.39 17.63 -0.95
N GLU A 222 22.80 17.23 -2.16
CA GLU A 222 22.31 17.85 -3.40
C GLU A 222 20.80 17.63 -3.58
N TYR A 223 20.31 16.42 -3.27
CA TYR A 223 18.87 16.14 -3.31
C TYR A 223 18.11 16.87 -2.19
N GLU A 224 18.67 16.95 -0.98
CA GLU A 224 18.07 17.71 0.13
C GLU A 224 17.95 19.20 -0.20
N ALA A 225 19.00 19.80 -0.76
CA ALA A 225 18.96 21.17 -1.25
C ALA A 225 17.90 21.36 -2.35
N PHE A 226 17.76 20.39 -3.25
CA PHE A 226 16.71 20.41 -4.26
C PHE A 226 15.30 20.39 -3.65
N LYS A 227 15.03 19.54 -2.65
CA LYS A 227 13.73 19.49 -1.96
C LYS A 227 13.34 20.86 -1.42
N GLU A 228 14.26 21.55 -0.75
CA GLU A 228 14.00 22.89 -0.22
C GLU A 228 13.71 23.91 -1.32
N LEU A 229 14.48 23.89 -2.41
CA LEU A 229 14.28 24.80 -3.54
C LEU A 229 12.93 24.53 -4.22
N TYR A 230 12.57 23.26 -4.40
CA TYR A 230 11.33 22.85 -5.02
C TYR A 230 10.11 23.22 -4.18
N ALA A 231 10.18 23.03 -2.85
CA ALA A 231 9.11 23.48 -1.94
C ALA A 231 8.87 24.99 -2.05
N ARG A 232 9.92 25.81 -2.02
CA ARG A 232 9.83 27.27 -2.21
C ARG A 232 9.28 27.63 -3.60
N GLU A 233 9.58 26.85 -4.63
CA GLU A 233 9.04 27.06 -5.99
C GLU A 233 7.53 26.80 -6.04
N LEU A 234 7.05 25.74 -5.40
CA LEU A 234 5.62 25.42 -5.31
C LEU A 234 4.85 26.48 -4.53
N GLU A 235 5.37 26.95 -3.40
CA GLU A 235 4.77 28.04 -2.62
C GLU A 235 4.62 29.31 -3.45
N ARG A 236 5.67 29.68 -4.21
CA ARG A 236 5.62 30.85 -5.10
C ARG A 236 4.60 30.69 -6.23
N LYS A 237 4.50 29.50 -6.83
CA LYS A 237 3.50 29.22 -7.87
C LYS A 237 2.08 29.29 -7.33
N SER A 238 1.83 28.70 -6.16
CA SER A 238 0.52 28.73 -5.51
C SER A 238 0.10 30.15 -5.09
N ARG A 239 1.04 31.00 -4.65
CA ARG A 239 0.72 32.39 -4.34
C ARG A 239 0.33 33.17 -5.60
N LYS A 240 1.07 32.99 -6.69
CA LYS A 240 0.76 33.64 -7.98
C LYS A 240 -0.59 33.22 -8.54
N SER A 241 -0.94 31.93 -8.47
CA SER A 241 -2.24 31.48 -8.98
C SER A 241 -3.41 32.10 -8.21
N ARG A 242 -3.28 32.26 -6.89
CA ARG A 242 -4.30 32.95 -6.07
C ARG A 242 -4.39 34.43 -6.40
N GLU A 243 -3.25 35.10 -6.55
CA GLU A 243 -3.21 36.52 -6.97
C GLU A 243 -3.85 36.72 -8.36
N GLU A 244 -3.71 35.76 -9.29
CA GLU A 244 -4.34 35.82 -10.62
C GLU A 244 -5.85 35.56 -10.58
N GLU A 245 -6.33 34.65 -9.72
CA GLU A 245 -7.76 34.37 -9.50
C GLU A 245 -8.47 35.59 -8.88
N ASP A 246 -7.88 36.18 -7.83
CA ASP A 246 -8.45 37.35 -7.15
C ASP A 246 -8.58 38.58 -8.07
N LEU A 247 -7.65 38.75 -9.03
CA LEU A 247 -7.72 39.84 -10.00
C LEU A 247 -8.72 39.59 -11.15
N SER A 248 -9.13 38.34 -11.38
CA SER A 248 -10.13 38.01 -12.40
C SER A 248 -11.58 38.21 -11.93
N ASP A 249 -11.81 38.22 -10.62
CA ASP A 249 -13.13 38.44 -10.01
C ASP A 249 -13.46 39.93 -9.79
N GLU A 250 -12.48 40.84 -9.96
CA GLU A 250 -12.69 42.31 -9.84
C GLU A 250 -13.06 43.00 -11.17
N ASP A 251 -13.02 42.28 -12.31
CA ASP A 251 -13.28 42.79 -13.66
C ASP A 251 -14.68 42.38 -14.24
N ASP A 252 -15.55 41.75 -13.45
CA ASP A 252 -16.96 41.42 -13.76
C ASP A 252 -17.97 42.23 -12.92
#